data_AF-A0A367IRD0-F1
#
_entry.id   AF-A0A367IRD0-F1
#
_cell.length_a   1.000
_cell.length_b   1.000
_cell.length_c   1.000
_cell.angle_alpha   90.00
_cell.angle_beta   90.00
_cell.angle_gamma   90.00
#
_symmetry.space_group_name_H-M   'P 1'
#
loop_
_entity.id
_entity.type
_entity.pdbx_description
1 polymer ?
#
loop_
_entity_poly.entity_id
_entity_poly.type
_entity_poly.pdbx_seq_one_letter_code
_entity_poly.pdbx_strand_id
1 'polypeptide(L)'
;MIKARKGLRSLIGKIDKDADWAEFVRLCAERSGRVQKSEYLAQDYMTSVSSSYTNPRVFGVSLEKLAESAPDMVPDILKRCATVVEEYALSSVGIYRLSGTSSKIQRIKMKFESGDPNPISEEDLSDINNITGVLKLWFRELPNPLFPRQSYQQFLDAAKLPDDRARLIALHTAINELSDAHYATLKYLMCHLYKLPFEILTDIVSHLKDEQYSLGQLMSTSKTMHKVALPLLYRSPHFEKMDSFRSFVANLTPEVGSFVYELDLHMLVHRWKSITTVLLIQLTCKTRNLQVLNLDFCVELSNSALREIIKPLGDLRILGLDDCLLLGDAAVEAIVNSCPFIVELGLSSTHIRDKSLFLIAKHLAHLERIYLSSCDHITEVGIRALLDGCKKLKYFDVRDCYDIVGEFHQPVDSDSDEYIDED
;
A
#
# COMPACT_ATOMS: atom_id res chain seq x y z
N MET A 1 -6.48 34.58 -52.04
CA MET A 1 -7.11 33.80 -50.96
C MET A 1 -6.17 33.74 -49.76
N ILE A 2 -6.39 34.59 -48.75
CA ILE A 2 -5.54 34.66 -47.55
C ILE A 2 -6.23 33.84 -46.43
N LYS A 3 -5.59 32.76 -45.98
CA LYS A 3 -6.04 31.94 -44.83
C LYS A 3 -5.82 32.72 -43.53
N ALA A 4 -6.90 33.04 -42.83
CA ALA A 4 -6.85 33.68 -41.52
C ALA A 4 -6.16 32.77 -40.48
N ARG A 5 -5.11 33.30 -39.82
CA ARG A 5 -4.46 32.68 -38.66
C ARG A 5 -5.41 32.76 -37.45
N LYS A 6 -5.72 31.61 -36.85
CA LYS A 6 -6.50 31.52 -35.60
C LYS A 6 -5.72 32.20 -34.47
N GLY A 7 -6.33 33.21 -33.83
CA GLY A 7 -5.71 33.96 -32.74
C GLY A 7 -5.66 33.21 -31.41
N LEU A 8 -4.79 33.68 -30.50
CA LEU A 8 -4.54 33.15 -29.15
C LEU A 8 -5.83 32.90 -28.32
N ARG A 9 -6.91 33.66 -28.57
CA ARG A 9 -8.23 33.43 -27.94
C ARG A 9 -8.81 32.03 -28.20
N SER A 10 -8.50 31.42 -29.35
CA SER A 10 -8.93 30.04 -29.66
C SER A 10 -8.10 28.95 -28.98
N LEU A 11 -6.94 29.31 -28.44
CA LEU A 11 -6.09 28.44 -27.61
C LEU A 11 -6.48 28.55 -26.13
N ILE A 12 -6.85 29.76 -25.66
CA ILE A 12 -7.33 30.00 -24.29
C ILE A 12 -8.67 29.28 -24.02
N GLY A 13 -9.51 29.11 -25.03
CA GLY A 13 -10.76 28.34 -24.92
C GLY A 13 -10.57 26.82 -24.84
N LYS A 14 -9.34 26.30 -24.93
CA LYS A 14 -9.01 24.88 -24.77
C LYS A 14 -8.39 24.53 -23.41
N ILE A 15 -8.18 25.53 -22.55
CA ILE A 15 -7.65 25.36 -21.19
C ILE A 15 -8.82 24.97 -20.30
N ASP A 16 -9.02 23.66 -20.15
CA ASP A 16 -10.02 23.09 -19.25
C ASP A 16 -9.37 22.86 -17.88
N LYS A 17 -9.78 23.68 -16.91
CA LYS A 17 -9.12 23.79 -15.60
C LYS A 17 -9.13 22.51 -14.78
N ASP A 18 -10.15 21.67 -14.95
CA ASP A 18 -10.24 20.41 -14.23
C ASP A 18 -9.38 19.33 -14.89
N ALA A 19 -9.29 19.34 -16.23
CA ALA A 19 -8.39 18.47 -16.97
C ALA A 19 -6.92 18.86 -16.77
N ASP A 20 -6.61 20.17 -16.77
CA ASP A 20 -5.25 20.69 -16.56
C ASP A 20 -4.75 20.44 -15.13
N TRP A 21 -5.64 20.55 -14.13
CA TRP A 21 -5.31 20.19 -12.74
C TRP A 21 -5.17 18.68 -12.57
N ALA A 22 -6.07 17.89 -13.16
CA ALA A 22 -5.95 16.43 -13.16
C ALA A 22 -4.68 15.97 -13.88
N GLU A 23 -4.29 16.63 -14.98
CA GLU A 23 -3.05 16.37 -15.71
C GLU A 23 -1.82 16.84 -14.93
N PHE A 24 -1.87 17.97 -14.23
CA PHE A 24 -0.80 18.39 -13.32
C PHE A 24 -0.59 17.40 -12.16
N VAL A 25 -1.69 16.96 -11.53
CA VAL A 25 -1.64 15.95 -10.45
C VAL A 25 -1.17 14.60 -11.00
N ARG A 26 -1.64 14.19 -12.19
CA ARG A 26 -1.21 12.98 -12.88
C ARG A 26 0.27 13.04 -13.25
N LEU A 27 0.77 14.15 -13.78
CA LEU A 27 2.19 14.36 -14.12
C LEU A 27 3.08 14.36 -12.88
N CYS A 28 2.59 14.85 -11.75
CA CYS A 28 3.30 14.76 -10.46
C CYS A 28 3.32 13.32 -9.93
N ALA A 29 2.26 12.54 -10.13
CA ALA A 29 2.19 11.13 -9.77
C ALA A 29 3.00 10.21 -10.72
N GLU A 30 2.97 10.47 -12.03
CA GLU A 30 3.70 9.72 -13.06
C GLU A 30 5.21 9.98 -12.99
N ARG A 31 5.65 11.18 -12.60
CA ARG A 31 7.08 11.46 -12.28
C ARG A 31 7.56 10.78 -11.00
N SER A 32 6.66 10.22 -10.19
CA SER A 32 6.99 9.33 -9.07
C SER A 32 7.09 7.86 -9.50
N GLY A 33 7.18 7.58 -10.81
CA GLY A 33 7.28 6.24 -11.37
C GLY A 33 8.52 5.47 -10.92
N ARG A 34 8.29 4.45 -10.08
CA ARG A 34 9.08 3.22 -9.89
C ARG A 34 10.59 3.41 -9.80
N VAL A 35 11.06 3.70 -8.58
CA VAL A 35 12.36 3.16 -8.17
C VAL A 35 12.20 1.63 -8.15
N GLN A 36 12.79 0.96 -9.15
CA GLN A 36 13.10 -0.46 -9.00
C GLN A 36 13.93 -0.60 -7.73
N LYS A 37 13.47 -1.41 -6.78
CA LYS A 37 14.34 -2.00 -5.75
C LYS A 37 15.44 -2.76 -6.50
N SER A 38 16.50 -2.06 -6.84
CA SER A 38 17.79 -2.68 -7.12
C SER A 38 18.50 -2.70 -5.79
N GLU A 39 18.81 -3.91 -5.33
CA GLU A 39 19.80 -4.15 -4.29
C GLU A 39 21.10 -3.48 -4.72
N TYR A 40 21.34 -2.26 -4.25
CA TYR A 40 22.69 -1.72 -4.22
C TYR A 40 23.30 -2.15 -2.89
N LEU A 41 23.90 -3.34 -2.97
CA LEU A 41 24.99 -3.75 -2.12
C LEU A 41 26.00 -2.61 -2.01
N ALA A 42 26.37 -2.28 -0.78
CA ALA A 42 27.50 -1.45 -0.47
C ALA A 42 28.76 -2.09 -1.10
N GLN A 43 29.31 -1.47 -2.15
CA GLN A 43 30.68 -1.75 -2.55
C GLN A 43 31.29 -0.60 -3.36
N ASP A 44 32.31 -0.01 -2.73
CA ASP A 44 33.57 0.45 -3.31
C ASP A 44 33.53 1.27 -4.61
N TYR A 45 33.53 2.59 -4.43
CA TYR A 45 34.30 3.48 -5.30
C TYR A 45 35.17 4.43 -4.46
N MET A 46 36.32 3.90 -4.03
CA MET A 46 37.53 4.71 -3.96
C MET A 46 37.96 5.01 -5.40
N THR A 47 37.66 6.21 -5.88
CA THR A 47 38.44 6.84 -6.94
C THR A 47 38.84 8.23 -6.48
N SER A 48 40.10 8.31 -6.09
CA SER A 48 40.83 9.54 -5.82
C SER A 48 40.76 10.48 -7.02
N VAL A 49 39.99 11.56 -6.89
CA VAL A 49 40.23 12.79 -7.64
C VAL A 49 40.29 13.91 -6.63
N SER A 50 41.51 14.35 -6.37
CA SER A 50 41.85 15.53 -5.61
C SER A 50 41.31 16.77 -6.33
N SER A 51 40.05 17.12 -6.07
CA SER A 51 39.49 18.43 -6.31
C SER A 51 39.55 19.22 -5.00
N SER A 52 40.24 20.36 -5.04
CA SER A 52 40.35 21.34 -3.96
C SER A 52 39.01 21.54 -3.24
N TYR A 53 38.91 21.06 -1.99
CA TYR A 53 37.73 21.18 -1.15
C TYR A 53 37.47 22.64 -0.77
N THR A 54 36.77 23.38 -1.64
CA THR A 54 35.98 24.51 -1.18
C THR A 54 34.84 23.93 -0.36
N ASN A 55 34.85 24.17 0.96
CA ASN A 55 33.76 23.80 1.86
C ASN A 55 32.40 24.09 1.19
N PRO A 56 31.53 23.09 0.96
CA PRO A 56 30.26 23.29 0.30
C PRO A 56 29.33 24.00 1.28
N ARG A 57 29.47 25.32 1.37
CA ARG A 57 28.65 26.13 2.27
C ARG A 57 27.20 26.05 1.79
N VAL A 58 26.32 25.46 2.61
CA VAL A 58 24.89 25.28 2.28
C VAL A 58 24.03 26.42 2.84
N PHE A 59 24.39 26.96 4.01
CA PHE A 59 23.65 28.02 4.67
C PHE A 59 24.22 29.40 4.31
N GLY A 60 23.35 30.41 4.17
CA GLY A 60 23.77 31.75 3.77
C GLY A 60 24.17 31.89 2.30
N VAL A 61 23.92 30.88 1.47
CA VAL A 61 24.19 30.89 0.02
C VAL A 61 22.91 31.14 -0.75
N SER A 62 23.01 31.83 -1.88
CA SER A 62 21.84 32.12 -2.73
C SER A 62 21.20 30.83 -3.25
N LEU A 63 19.88 30.87 -3.39
CA LEU A 63 19.09 29.71 -3.79
C LEU A 63 19.48 29.24 -5.20
N GLU A 64 19.71 30.18 -6.11
CA GLU A 64 20.14 29.93 -7.49
C GLU A 64 21.42 29.10 -7.54
N LYS A 65 22.44 29.50 -6.76
CA LYS A 65 23.73 28.81 -6.73
C LYS A 65 23.62 27.39 -6.16
N LEU A 66 22.76 27.19 -5.16
CA LEU A 66 22.51 25.86 -4.60
C LEU A 66 21.75 24.97 -5.60
N ALA A 67 20.79 25.55 -6.32
CA ALA A 67 19.95 24.86 -7.30
C ALA A 67 20.69 24.50 -8.58
N GLU A 68 21.68 25.28 -9.03
CA GLU A 68 22.49 25.04 -10.24
C GLU A 68 23.13 23.65 -10.28
N SER A 69 23.45 23.10 -9.11
CA SER A 69 24.05 21.76 -9.00
C SER A 69 23.05 20.61 -9.17
N ALA A 70 21.74 20.90 -9.17
CA ALA A 70 20.68 19.91 -9.16
C ALA A 70 19.89 19.91 -10.49
N PRO A 71 19.65 18.76 -11.15
CA PRO A 71 18.93 18.69 -12.42
C PRO A 71 17.49 19.22 -12.37
N ASP A 72 16.88 19.17 -11.18
CA ASP A 72 15.50 19.62 -10.91
C ASP A 72 15.43 21.06 -10.38
N MET A 73 16.57 21.75 -10.25
CA MET A 73 16.69 23.09 -9.64
C MET A 73 16.18 23.15 -8.19
N VAL A 74 16.13 22.00 -7.49
CA VAL A 74 15.72 21.92 -6.08
C VAL A 74 16.95 21.62 -5.21
N PRO A 75 17.28 22.48 -4.22
CA PRO A 75 18.41 22.26 -3.33
C PRO A 75 18.31 20.94 -2.55
N ASP A 76 19.43 20.24 -2.43
CA ASP A 76 19.51 18.93 -1.80
C ASP A 76 19.09 18.92 -0.32
N ILE A 77 19.40 19.99 0.41
CA ILE A 77 18.98 20.15 1.82
C ILE A 77 17.45 20.10 1.99
N LEU A 78 16.70 20.73 1.08
CA LEU A 78 15.23 20.69 1.11
C LEU A 78 14.74 19.26 0.84
N LYS A 79 15.31 18.58 -0.16
CA LYS A 79 14.92 17.21 -0.50
C LYS A 79 15.15 16.25 0.66
N ARG A 80 16.35 16.25 1.23
CA ARG A 80 16.70 15.37 2.36
C ARG A 80 15.85 15.62 3.60
N CYS A 81 15.65 16.88 3.98
CA CYS A 81 14.80 17.18 5.14
C CYS A 81 13.34 16.80 4.89
N ALA A 82 12.80 17.11 3.70
CA ALA A 82 11.42 16.80 3.34
C ALA A 82 11.17 15.28 3.33
N THR A 83 12.06 14.49 2.73
CA THR A 83 11.94 13.02 2.70
C THR A 83 11.91 12.43 4.10
N VAL A 84 12.82 12.84 4.99
CA VAL A 84 12.83 12.36 6.37
C VAL A 84 11.56 12.78 7.13
N VAL A 85 11.05 13.98 6.89
CA VAL A 85 9.80 14.43 7.52
C VAL A 85 8.61 13.63 6.98
N GLU A 86 8.51 13.38 5.67
CA GLU A 86 7.44 12.53 5.11
C GLU A 86 7.48 11.10 5.68
N GLU A 87 8.68 10.52 5.82
CA GLU A 87 8.81 9.12 6.24
C GLU A 87 8.61 8.91 7.76
N TYR A 88 9.04 9.86 8.60
CA TYR A 88 9.11 9.66 10.05
C TYR A 88 8.22 10.60 10.88
N ALA A 89 7.61 11.64 10.30
CA ALA A 89 6.90 12.64 11.10
C ALA A 89 5.52 12.21 11.61
N LEU A 90 4.97 11.07 11.15
CA LEU A 90 3.66 10.56 11.59
C LEU A 90 3.54 10.43 13.12
N SER A 91 4.64 10.07 13.78
CA SER A 91 4.71 9.93 15.24
C SER A 91 4.98 11.24 16.00
N SER A 92 5.21 12.35 15.29
CA SER A 92 5.66 13.62 15.86
C SER A 92 4.54 14.67 15.92
N VAL A 93 4.29 15.22 17.11
CA VAL A 93 3.30 16.28 17.29
C VAL A 93 3.84 17.63 16.83
N GLY A 94 3.01 18.40 16.11
CA GLY A 94 3.26 19.81 15.83
C GLY A 94 4.38 20.07 14.83
N ILE A 95 4.52 19.21 13.82
CA ILE A 95 5.46 19.34 12.69
C ILE A 95 5.42 20.78 12.15
N TYR A 96 6.61 21.39 11.96
CA TYR A 96 6.82 22.79 11.58
C TYR A 96 6.31 23.86 12.57
N ARG A 97 5.35 23.56 13.44
CA ARG A 97 4.82 24.47 14.47
C ARG A 97 5.69 24.51 15.72
N LEU A 98 6.07 23.35 16.26
CA LEU A 98 6.97 23.25 17.42
C LEU A 98 8.43 23.46 16.97
N SER A 99 9.26 23.86 17.93
CA SER A 99 10.69 24.05 17.70
C SER A 99 11.44 22.84 18.25
N GLY A 100 12.40 22.34 17.47
CA GLY A 100 13.36 21.36 17.96
C GLY A 100 14.36 21.96 18.94
N THR A 101 15.23 21.10 19.45
CA THR A 101 16.33 21.45 20.34
C THR A 101 17.43 22.20 19.57
N SER A 102 17.72 23.44 19.98
CA SER A 102 18.69 24.31 19.29
C SER A 102 20.06 23.66 19.06
N SER A 103 20.61 22.96 20.06
CA SER A 103 21.91 22.28 19.93
C SER A 103 21.90 21.17 18.87
N LYS A 104 20.83 20.37 18.79
CA LYS A 104 20.66 19.34 17.75
C LYS A 104 20.49 19.95 16.36
N ILE A 105 19.73 21.03 16.24
CA ILE A 105 19.57 21.78 14.98
C ILE A 105 20.93 22.28 14.47
N GLN A 106 21.74 22.89 15.33
CA GLN A 106 23.08 23.35 14.95
C GLN A 106 24.00 22.19 14.59
N ARG A 107 23.90 21.05 15.27
CA ARG A 107 24.65 19.84 14.94
C ARG A 107 24.34 19.33 13.53
N ILE A 108 23.05 19.20 13.19
CA ILE A 108 22.62 18.76 11.84
C ILE A 108 23.05 19.78 10.78
N LYS A 109 22.92 21.09 11.07
CA LYS A 109 23.44 22.17 10.20
C LYS A 109 24.92 21.98 9.89
N MET A 110 25.76 21.76 10.91
CA MET A 110 27.20 21.56 10.72
C MET A 110 27.51 20.35 9.83
N LYS A 111 26.75 19.26 9.95
CA LYS A 111 26.89 18.09 9.06
C LYS A 111 26.61 18.46 7.61
N PHE A 112 25.51 19.19 7.34
CA PHE A 112 25.22 19.72 6.00
C PHE A 112 26.34 20.62 5.47
N GLU A 113 26.88 21.54 6.29
CA GLU A 113 27.97 22.44 5.88
C GLU A 113 29.32 21.73 5.65
N SER A 114 29.53 20.58 6.30
CA SER A 114 30.73 19.76 6.11
C SER A 114 30.69 18.90 4.84
N GLY A 115 29.55 18.84 4.14
CA GLY A 115 29.36 17.96 3.00
C GLY A 115 29.22 16.48 3.38
N ASP A 116 28.79 16.19 4.61
CA ASP A 116 28.52 14.83 5.07
C ASP A 116 27.52 14.15 4.12
N PRO A 117 27.83 12.96 3.56
CA PRO A 117 26.89 12.23 2.69
C PRO A 117 25.62 11.79 3.43
N ASN A 118 25.65 11.70 4.76
CA ASN A 118 24.50 11.37 5.60
C ASN A 118 24.31 12.38 6.76
N PRO A 119 23.87 13.60 6.46
CA PRO A 119 23.81 14.68 7.43
C PRO A 119 22.72 14.50 8.50
N ILE A 120 21.76 13.61 8.27
CA ILE A 120 20.69 13.26 9.21
C ILE A 120 20.90 11.81 9.65
N SER A 121 21.31 11.61 10.90
CA SER A 121 21.59 10.26 11.44
C SER A 121 20.34 9.61 12.03
N GLU A 122 20.37 8.29 12.25
CA GLU A 122 19.26 7.55 12.91
C GLU A 122 18.89 8.15 14.28
N GLU A 123 19.87 8.64 15.04
CA GLU A 123 19.65 9.34 16.32
C GLU A 123 18.81 10.62 16.17
N ASP A 124 18.85 11.28 15.00
CA ASP A 124 18.08 12.50 14.75
C ASP A 124 16.60 12.20 14.48
N LEU A 125 16.27 10.95 14.10
CA LEU A 125 14.90 10.53 13.78
C LEU A 125 14.00 10.47 15.02
N SER A 126 14.58 10.43 16.23
CA SER A 126 13.81 10.41 17.47
C SER A 126 12.97 11.67 17.69
N ASP A 127 13.37 12.80 17.09
CA ASP A 127 12.69 14.08 17.24
C ASP A 127 12.77 14.90 15.95
N ILE A 128 11.74 14.72 15.12
CA ILE A 128 11.58 15.33 13.80
C ILE A 128 11.46 16.87 13.87
N ASN A 129 11.16 17.43 15.04
CA ASN A 129 11.17 18.89 15.21
C ASN A 129 12.58 19.49 15.06
N ASN A 130 13.64 18.70 15.25
CA ASN A 130 15.01 19.12 14.94
C ASN A 130 15.21 19.26 13.43
N ILE A 131 14.77 18.28 12.63
CA ILE A 131 14.92 18.30 11.16
C ILE A 131 14.07 19.42 10.55
N THR A 132 12.81 19.57 10.96
CA THR A 132 11.98 20.72 10.54
C THR A 132 12.57 22.05 11.01
N GLY A 133 13.24 22.06 12.17
CA GLY A 133 14.00 23.21 12.68
C GLY A 133 15.17 23.61 11.79
N VAL A 134 15.94 22.63 11.30
CA VAL A 134 17.05 22.84 10.33
C VAL A 134 16.51 23.41 9.03
N LEU A 135 15.43 22.86 8.49
CA LEU A 135 14.83 23.36 7.25
C LEU A 135 14.31 24.79 7.40
N LYS A 136 13.63 25.11 8.52
CA LYS A 136 13.21 26.48 8.87
C LYS A 136 14.40 27.43 8.99
N LEU A 137 15.49 26.98 9.61
CA LEU A 137 16.71 27.76 9.77
C LEU A 137 17.35 28.07 8.42
N TRP A 138 17.41 27.09 7.52
CA TRP A 138 17.98 27.25 6.19
C TRP A 138 17.22 28.30 5.37
N PHE A 139 15.89 28.22 5.30
CA PHE A 139 15.08 29.23 4.61
C PHE A 139 15.26 30.64 5.20
N ARG A 140 15.43 30.74 6.52
CA ARG A 140 15.66 32.02 7.21
C ARG A 140 17.03 32.63 6.90
N GLU A 141 18.04 31.81 6.67
CA GLU A 141 19.40 32.26 6.37
C GLU A 141 19.66 32.50 4.89
N LEU A 142 18.69 32.27 3.99
CA LEU A 142 18.85 32.62 2.58
C LEU A 142 19.09 34.14 2.41
N PRO A 143 20.09 34.56 1.60
CA PRO A 143 20.34 35.98 1.35
C PRO A 143 19.12 36.72 0.75
N ASN A 144 18.40 36.01 -0.13
CA ASN A 144 17.12 36.42 -0.67
C ASN A 144 16.06 35.38 -0.27
N PRO A 145 14.96 35.78 0.40
CA PRO A 145 13.91 34.84 0.80
C PRO A 145 13.31 34.08 -0.38
N LEU A 146 12.74 32.90 -0.11
CA LEU A 146 12.07 32.05 -1.12
C LEU A 146 11.01 32.82 -1.92
N PHE A 147 10.31 33.76 -1.28
CA PHE A 147 9.54 34.81 -1.95
C PHE A 147 10.42 36.05 -2.06
N PRO A 148 11.03 36.33 -3.23
CA PRO A 148 11.97 37.43 -3.38
C PRO A 148 11.36 38.77 -2.94
N ARG A 149 12.18 39.63 -2.34
CA ARG A 149 11.72 40.95 -1.86
C ARG A 149 11.08 41.79 -2.97
N GLN A 150 11.51 41.59 -4.21
CA GLN A 150 11.03 42.31 -5.40
C GLN A 150 9.60 41.91 -5.79
N SER A 151 9.22 40.64 -5.63
CA SER A 151 7.87 40.14 -5.94
C SER A 151 6.94 40.14 -4.72
N TYR A 152 7.46 40.42 -3.52
CA TYR A 152 6.69 40.32 -2.27
C TYR A 152 5.39 41.13 -2.29
N GLN A 153 5.42 42.36 -2.82
CA GLN A 153 4.23 43.20 -2.91
C GLN A 153 3.17 42.63 -3.86
N GLN A 154 3.61 42.05 -4.98
CA GLN A 154 2.72 41.40 -5.95
C GLN A 154 1.98 40.21 -5.32
N PHE A 155 2.67 39.40 -4.51
CA PHE A 155 2.04 38.31 -3.75
C PHE A 155 1.02 38.82 -2.72
N LEU A 156 1.34 39.90 -1.99
CA LEU A 156 0.43 40.49 -1.01
C LEU A 156 -0.83 41.07 -1.67
N ASP A 157 -0.67 41.77 -2.79
CA ASP A 157 -1.78 42.38 -3.51
C ASP A 157 -2.67 41.30 -4.14
N ALA A 158 -2.07 40.25 -4.70
CA ALA A 158 -2.81 39.08 -5.18
C ALA A 158 -3.61 38.41 -4.07
N ALA A 159 -3.01 38.21 -2.89
CA ALA A 159 -3.66 37.56 -1.75
C ALA A 159 -4.84 38.35 -1.15
N LYS A 160 -4.85 39.68 -1.31
CA LYS A 160 -5.93 40.57 -0.83
C LYS A 160 -7.14 40.62 -1.76
N LEU A 161 -7.08 39.99 -2.94
CA LEU A 161 -8.21 39.99 -3.87
C LEU A 161 -9.40 39.24 -3.27
N PRO A 162 -10.60 39.87 -3.24
CA PRO A 162 -11.79 39.25 -2.63
C PRO A 162 -12.33 38.09 -3.48
N ASP A 163 -12.23 38.18 -4.80
CA ASP A 163 -12.67 37.11 -5.71
C ASP A 163 -11.63 35.98 -5.75
N ASP A 164 -12.08 34.77 -5.43
CA ASP A 164 -11.23 33.57 -5.34
C ASP A 164 -10.55 33.23 -6.66
N ARG A 165 -11.27 33.40 -7.79
CA ARG A 165 -10.74 33.08 -9.12
C ARG A 165 -9.68 34.10 -9.54
N ALA A 166 -9.93 35.39 -9.31
CA ALA A 166 -8.97 36.46 -9.56
C ALA A 166 -7.73 36.31 -8.67
N ARG A 167 -7.92 35.99 -7.37
CA ARG A 167 -6.83 35.70 -6.43
C ARG A 167 -5.95 34.54 -6.91
N LEU A 168 -6.56 33.44 -7.35
CA LEU A 168 -5.83 32.29 -7.89
C LEU A 168 -5.02 32.66 -9.14
N ILE A 169 -5.62 33.38 -10.09
CA ILE A 169 -4.95 33.80 -11.32
C ILE A 169 -3.78 34.73 -10.99
N ALA A 170 -3.98 35.72 -10.13
CA ALA A 170 -2.95 36.68 -9.75
C ALA A 170 -1.77 36.02 -9.02
N LEU A 171 -2.05 35.10 -8.09
CA LEU A 171 -1.01 34.29 -7.43
C LEU A 171 -0.26 33.40 -8.43
N HIS A 172 -0.98 32.77 -9.36
CA HIS A 172 -0.36 31.92 -10.39
C HIS A 172 0.60 32.73 -11.28
N THR A 173 0.19 33.94 -11.69
CA THR A 173 1.07 34.86 -12.44
C THR A 173 2.32 35.21 -11.64
N ALA A 174 2.16 35.63 -10.37
CA ALA A 174 3.28 36.00 -9.51
C ALA A 174 4.27 34.84 -9.29
N ILE A 175 3.77 33.60 -9.19
CA ILE A 175 4.60 32.39 -9.07
C ILE A 175 5.39 32.14 -10.37
N ASN A 176 4.77 32.28 -11.54
CA ASN A 176 5.43 32.03 -12.82
C ASN A 176 6.48 33.11 -13.20
N GLU A 177 6.47 34.26 -12.52
CA GLU A 177 7.49 35.31 -12.68
C GLU A 177 8.73 35.08 -11.81
N LEU A 178 8.73 34.07 -10.92
CA LEU A 178 9.90 33.69 -10.14
C LEU A 178 10.99 33.09 -11.03
N SER A 179 12.26 33.19 -10.60
CA SER A 179 13.35 32.44 -11.23
C SER A 179 13.15 30.93 -11.07
N ASP A 180 13.74 30.14 -11.98
CA ASP A 180 13.58 28.67 -11.99
C ASP A 180 13.90 28.03 -10.63
N ALA A 181 14.96 28.49 -9.96
CA ALA A 181 15.35 28.01 -8.63
C ALA A 181 14.28 28.30 -7.57
N HIS A 182 13.75 29.53 -7.55
CA HIS A 182 12.70 29.94 -6.61
C HIS A 182 11.38 29.21 -6.89
N TYR A 183 10.98 29.11 -8.15
CA TYR A 183 9.79 28.38 -8.57
C TYR A 183 9.87 26.90 -8.21
N ALA A 184 10.96 26.21 -8.57
CA ALA A 184 11.14 24.79 -8.33
C ALA A 184 11.17 24.48 -6.82
N THR A 185 11.91 25.28 -6.05
CA THR A 185 11.97 25.15 -4.58
C THR A 185 10.61 25.38 -3.93
N LEU A 186 9.88 26.43 -4.36
CA LEU A 186 8.54 26.72 -3.83
C LEU A 186 7.56 25.60 -4.18
N LYS A 187 7.56 25.13 -5.43
CA LYS A 187 6.74 24.00 -5.88
C LYS A 187 7.01 22.76 -5.03
N TYR A 188 8.28 22.40 -4.85
CA TYR A 188 8.66 21.23 -4.05
C TYR A 188 8.20 21.36 -2.60
N LEU A 189 8.44 22.51 -1.96
CA LEU A 189 8.01 22.77 -0.59
C LEU A 189 6.48 22.68 -0.45
N MET A 190 5.72 23.28 -1.38
CA MET A 190 4.24 23.22 -1.33
C MET A 190 3.72 21.79 -1.50
N CYS A 191 4.35 20.98 -2.37
CA CYS A 191 4.02 19.56 -2.51
C CYS A 191 4.30 18.78 -1.21
N HIS A 192 5.46 18.99 -0.58
CA HIS A 192 5.81 18.38 0.70
C HIS A 192 4.79 18.72 1.79
N LEU A 193 4.50 20.01 1.99
CA LEU A 193 3.55 20.46 3.01
C LEU A 193 2.12 19.96 2.77
N TYR A 194 1.73 19.71 1.51
CA TYR A 194 0.43 19.15 1.16
C TYR A 194 0.30 17.65 1.51
N LYS A 195 1.39 16.88 1.51
CA LYS A 195 1.37 15.44 1.85
C LYS A 195 1.14 15.19 3.33
N LEU A 196 1.71 16.01 4.21
CA LEU A 196 1.69 15.78 5.65
C LEU A 196 0.27 15.63 6.25
N PRO A 197 -0.72 16.50 5.91
CA PRO A 197 -2.09 16.28 6.36
C PRO A 197 -2.69 14.96 5.86
N PHE A 198 -2.38 14.53 4.63
CA PHE A 198 -2.94 13.30 4.08
C PHE A 198 -2.40 12.05 4.78
N GLU A 199 -1.09 12.00 5.04
CA GLU A 199 -0.46 10.87 5.73
C GLU A 199 -0.92 10.78 7.19
N ILE A 200 -0.96 11.90 7.91
CA ILE A 200 -1.47 11.95 9.29
C ILE A 200 -2.93 11.50 9.34
N LEU A 201 -3.77 11.99 8.41
CA LEU A 201 -5.16 11.55 8.33
C LEU A 201 -5.26 10.05 7.99
N THR A 202 -4.40 9.54 7.12
CA THR A 202 -4.37 8.11 6.78
C THR A 202 -4.05 7.25 7.99
N ASP A 203 -3.06 7.66 8.79
CA ASP A 203 -2.68 6.98 10.02
C ASP A 203 -3.82 7.01 11.05
N ILE A 204 -4.41 8.19 11.30
CA ILE A 204 -5.55 8.34 12.22
C ILE A 204 -6.73 7.46 11.78
N VAL A 205 -7.10 7.50 10.51
CA VAL A 205 -8.24 6.74 9.98
C VAL A 205 -7.93 5.23 9.92
N SER A 206 -6.66 4.83 9.85
CA SER A 206 -6.26 3.41 9.90
C SER A 206 -6.65 2.72 11.21
N HIS A 207 -6.75 3.48 12.31
CA HIS A 207 -7.28 2.97 13.59
C HIS A 207 -8.76 2.61 13.54
N LEU A 208 -9.50 3.09 12.52
CA LEU A 208 -10.91 2.80 12.29
C LEU A 208 -11.13 1.72 11.22
N LYS A 209 -10.09 0.99 10.83
CA LYS A 209 -10.16 -0.03 9.75
C LYS A 209 -11.27 -1.07 9.93
N ASP A 210 -11.62 -1.38 11.17
CA ASP A 210 -12.64 -2.39 11.51
C ASP A 210 -14.05 -1.76 11.71
N GLU A 211 -14.16 -0.43 11.66
CA GLU A 211 -15.42 0.31 11.90
C GLU A 211 -16.02 0.87 10.60
N GLN A 212 -16.71 0.01 9.84
CA GLN A 212 -17.27 0.39 8.54
C GLN A 212 -18.25 1.57 8.58
N TYR A 213 -19.06 1.66 9.63
CA TYR A 213 -20.01 2.76 9.78
C TYR A 213 -19.28 4.11 9.93
N SER A 214 -18.27 4.16 10.80
CA SER A 214 -17.44 5.34 11.02
C SER A 214 -16.69 5.75 9.75
N LEU A 215 -16.11 4.79 9.03
CA LEU A 215 -15.46 5.03 7.73
C LEU A 215 -16.44 5.59 6.69
N GLY A 216 -17.66 5.04 6.62
CA GLY A 216 -18.71 5.55 5.72
C GLY A 216 -19.12 6.99 6.03
N GLN A 217 -19.26 7.35 7.31
CA GLN A 217 -19.52 8.73 7.72
C GLN A 217 -18.36 9.65 7.35
N LEU A 218 -17.12 9.24 7.62
CA LEU A 218 -15.93 10.02 7.29
C LEU A 218 -15.85 10.35 5.79
N MET A 219 -16.16 9.38 4.92
CA MET A 219 -16.17 9.59 3.48
C MET A 219 -17.14 10.69 3.02
N SER A 220 -18.20 10.97 3.77
CA SER A 220 -19.20 11.99 3.44
C SER A 220 -18.77 13.41 3.82
N THR A 221 -17.77 13.56 4.69
CA THR A 221 -17.40 14.86 5.28
C THR A 221 -16.54 15.74 4.36
N SER A 222 -15.67 15.14 3.54
CA SER A 222 -14.74 15.86 2.66
C SER A 222 -14.16 14.94 1.60
N LYS A 223 -13.74 15.52 0.45
CA LYS A 223 -13.00 14.80 -0.60
C LYS A 223 -11.69 14.19 -0.10
N THR A 224 -11.02 14.82 0.86
CA THR A 224 -9.78 14.27 1.45
C THR A 224 -10.08 13.05 2.30
N MET A 225 -11.07 13.14 3.19
CA MET A 225 -11.50 12.00 4.02
C MET A 225 -12.05 10.86 3.17
N HIS A 226 -12.75 11.17 2.08
CA HIS A 226 -13.15 10.17 1.09
C HIS A 226 -11.95 9.39 0.56
N LYS A 227 -10.91 10.07 0.07
CA LYS A 227 -9.71 9.42 -0.46
C LYS A 227 -8.96 8.59 0.58
N VAL A 228 -8.90 9.07 1.83
CA VAL A 228 -8.22 8.38 2.93
C VAL A 228 -8.99 7.15 3.39
N ALA A 229 -10.30 7.27 3.59
CA ALA A 229 -11.13 6.19 4.15
C ALA A 229 -11.52 5.13 3.11
N LEU A 230 -11.57 5.47 1.82
CA LEU A 230 -12.05 4.56 0.77
C LEU A 230 -11.26 3.23 0.70
N PRO A 231 -9.92 3.20 0.68
CA PRO A 231 -9.17 1.94 0.66
C PRO A 231 -9.38 1.08 1.90
N LEU A 232 -9.63 1.73 3.06
CA LEU A 232 -9.87 1.04 4.32
C LEU A 232 -11.28 0.44 4.37
N LEU A 233 -12.29 1.19 3.89
CA LEU A 233 -13.67 0.71 3.83
C LEU A 233 -13.82 -0.50 2.90
N TYR A 234 -13.13 -0.47 1.76
CA TYR A 234 -13.19 -1.54 0.76
C TYR A 234 -12.24 -2.71 1.04
N ARG A 235 -11.43 -2.64 2.11
CA ARG A 235 -10.45 -3.68 2.46
C ARG A 235 -11.13 -5.02 2.74
N SER A 236 -12.19 -4.99 3.53
CA SER A 236 -12.98 -6.14 3.95
C SER A 236 -14.47 -5.72 3.98
N PRO A 237 -15.14 -5.61 2.82
CA PRO A 237 -16.52 -5.14 2.76
C PRO A 237 -17.45 -6.18 3.41
N HIS A 238 -18.34 -5.71 4.29
CA HIS A 238 -19.29 -6.58 5.00
C HIS A 238 -20.68 -6.38 4.42
N PHE A 239 -21.41 -7.48 4.25
CA PHE A 239 -22.72 -7.48 3.65
C PHE A 239 -23.73 -8.18 4.57
N GLU A 240 -24.70 -7.43 5.06
CA GLU A 240 -25.85 -7.99 5.80
C GLU A 240 -27.00 -8.39 4.86
N LYS A 241 -27.02 -7.81 3.65
CA LYS A 241 -28.10 -7.96 2.68
C LYS A 241 -27.55 -8.31 1.31
N MET A 242 -28.21 -9.25 0.64
CA MET A 242 -27.84 -9.68 -0.73
C MET A 242 -27.94 -8.55 -1.75
N ASP A 243 -28.91 -7.63 -1.61
CA ASP A 243 -29.06 -6.50 -2.54
C ASP A 243 -27.86 -5.54 -2.47
N SER A 244 -27.32 -5.33 -1.26
CA SER A 244 -26.10 -4.54 -1.06
C SER A 244 -24.90 -5.20 -1.74
N PHE A 245 -24.77 -6.53 -1.62
CA PHE A 245 -23.73 -7.28 -2.32
C PHE A 245 -23.87 -7.18 -3.85
N ARG A 246 -25.08 -7.35 -4.40
CA ARG A 246 -25.31 -7.21 -5.84
C ARG A 246 -24.97 -5.82 -6.35
N SER A 247 -25.40 -4.78 -5.61
CA SER A 247 -25.08 -3.39 -5.93
C SER A 247 -23.58 -3.13 -5.90
N PHE A 248 -22.88 -3.70 -4.91
CA PHE A 248 -21.43 -3.63 -4.81
C PHE A 248 -20.75 -4.24 -6.04
N VAL A 249 -21.06 -5.49 -6.43
CA VAL A 249 -20.44 -6.14 -7.59
C VAL A 249 -20.71 -5.38 -8.89
N ALA A 250 -21.95 -4.86 -9.05
CA ALA A 250 -22.36 -4.10 -10.22
C ALA A 250 -21.58 -2.78 -10.37
N ASN A 251 -21.37 -2.06 -9.25
CA ASN A 251 -20.71 -0.75 -9.25
C ASN A 251 -19.18 -0.83 -9.06
N LEU A 252 -18.65 -2.01 -8.74
CA LEU A 252 -17.22 -2.18 -8.52
C LEU A 252 -16.43 -1.84 -9.79
N THR A 253 -15.44 -0.96 -9.67
CA THR A 253 -14.45 -0.69 -10.72
C THR A 253 -13.18 -1.49 -10.45
N PRO A 254 -12.32 -1.74 -11.47
CA PRO A 254 -11.04 -2.43 -11.24
C PRO A 254 -10.10 -1.69 -10.27
N GLU A 255 -10.18 -0.36 -10.22
CA GLU A 255 -9.39 0.46 -9.29
C GLU A 255 -9.84 0.22 -7.85
N VAL A 256 -11.14 0.34 -7.58
CA VAL A 256 -11.69 0.12 -6.23
C VAL A 256 -11.58 -1.35 -5.82
N GLY A 257 -11.76 -2.27 -6.78
CA GLY A 257 -11.58 -3.70 -6.56
C GLY A 257 -10.15 -4.09 -6.17
N SER A 258 -9.15 -3.29 -6.53
CA SER A 258 -7.76 -3.50 -6.08
C SER A 258 -7.55 -3.28 -4.57
N PHE A 259 -8.49 -2.59 -3.91
CA PHE A 259 -8.48 -2.40 -2.46
C PHE A 259 -9.12 -3.55 -1.69
N VAL A 260 -9.81 -4.48 -2.36
CA VAL A 260 -10.48 -5.61 -1.68
C VAL A 260 -9.47 -6.71 -1.42
N TYR A 261 -9.21 -6.97 -0.13
CA TYR A 261 -8.27 -8.00 0.33
C TYR A 261 -8.99 -9.20 0.93
N GLU A 262 -10.16 -8.98 1.53
CA GLU A 262 -10.94 -10.02 2.18
C GLU A 262 -12.37 -9.95 1.68
N LEU A 263 -12.91 -11.10 1.30
CA LEU A 263 -14.31 -11.27 0.97
C LEU A 263 -14.87 -12.44 1.77
N ASP A 264 -15.63 -12.08 2.79
CA ASP A 264 -16.36 -13.02 3.60
C ASP A 264 -17.88 -12.82 3.42
N LEU A 265 -18.56 -13.89 3.01
CA LEU A 265 -19.98 -13.91 2.72
C LEU A 265 -20.79 -14.63 3.79
N HIS A 266 -20.18 -15.07 4.91
CA HIS A 266 -20.85 -15.91 5.91
C HIS A 266 -22.12 -15.28 6.49
N MET A 267 -22.15 -13.94 6.63
CA MET A 267 -23.28 -13.18 7.17
C MET A 267 -24.50 -13.12 6.25
N LEU A 268 -24.38 -13.54 4.99
CA LEU A 268 -25.48 -13.56 4.04
C LEU A 268 -26.27 -14.87 4.15
N VAL A 269 -27.45 -14.80 4.75
CA VAL A 269 -28.39 -15.94 4.86
C VAL A 269 -28.88 -16.33 3.47
N HIS A 270 -28.90 -17.64 3.15
CA HIS A 270 -29.29 -18.18 1.85
C HIS A 270 -28.50 -17.64 0.64
N ARG A 271 -27.30 -17.09 0.86
CA ARG A 271 -26.43 -16.52 -0.18
C ARG A 271 -26.31 -17.42 -1.42
N TRP A 272 -26.14 -18.73 -1.24
CA TRP A 272 -25.94 -19.67 -2.35
C TRP A 272 -27.16 -19.92 -3.22
N LYS A 273 -28.37 -19.59 -2.76
CA LYS A 273 -29.56 -19.58 -3.63
C LYS A 273 -29.59 -18.38 -4.59
N SER A 274 -28.82 -17.34 -4.27
CA SER A 274 -28.87 -16.04 -4.93
C SER A 274 -27.58 -15.70 -5.67
N ILE A 275 -26.43 -16.13 -5.17
CA ILE A 275 -25.12 -15.92 -5.78
C ILE A 275 -24.98 -16.92 -6.93
N THR A 276 -24.83 -16.39 -8.14
CA THR A 276 -24.53 -17.20 -9.32
C THR A 276 -23.03 -17.20 -9.57
N THR A 277 -22.53 -18.25 -10.23
CA THR A 277 -21.15 -18.33 -10.70
C THR A 277 -20.75 -17.09 -11.52
N VAL A 278 -21.66 -16.58 -12.35
CA VAL A 278 -21.43 -15.37 -13.16
C VAL A 278 -21.12 -14.15 -12.29
N LEU A 279 -21.85 -13.98 -11.18
CA LEU A 279 -21.64 -12.87 -10.25
C LEU A 279 -20.25 -12.97 -9.58
N LEU A 280 -19.84 -14.17 -9.18
CA LEU A 280 -18.52 -14.40 -8.57
C LEU A 280 -17.38 -14.15 -9.57
N ILE A 281 -17.54 -14.56 -10.84
CA ILE A 281 -16.55 -14.27 -11.89
C ILE A 281 -16.44 -12.77 -12.14
N GLN A 282 -17.57 -12.04 -12.17
CA GLN A 282 -17.57 -10.58 -12.32
C GLN A 282 -16.88 -9.86 -11.15
N LEU A 283 -16.96 -10.41 -9.94
CA LEU A 283 -16.30 -9.87 -8.76
C LEU A 283 -14.79 -10.16 -8.78
N THR A 284 -14.42 -11.42 -8.98
CA THR A 284 -13.02 -11.88 -8.94
C THR A 284 -12.17 -11.30 -10.07
N CYS A 285 -12.75 -11.02 -11.24
CA CYS A 285 -12.01 -10.35 -12.32
C CYS A 285 -11.62 -8.89 -11.99
N LYS A 286 -12.31 -8.27 -11.03
CA LYS A 286 -12.06 -6.90 -10.56
C LYS A 286 -11.24 -6.86 -9.26
N THR A 287 -11.10 -7.97 -8.53
CA THR A 287 -10.48 -8.04 -7.19
C THR A 287 -9.17 -8.85 -7.22
N ARG A 288 -8.15 -8.32 -7.91
CA ARG A 288 -6.89 -9.05 -8.17
C ARG A 288 -6.01 -9.24 -6.93
N ASN A 289 -6.18 -8.38 -5.92
CA ASN A 289 -5.37 -8.41 -4.68
C ASN A 289 -6.08 -9.18 -3.55
N LEU A 290 -7.12 -9.95 -3.88
CA LEU A 290 -7.88 -10.70 -2.89
C LEU A 290 -6.99 -11.77 -2.25
N GLN A 291 -6.91 -11.74 -0.92
CA GLN A 291 -6.11 -12.66 -0.11
C GLN A 291 -6.98 -13.67 0.64
N VAL A 292 -8.22 -13.28 1.00
CA VAL A 292 -9.15 -14.14 1.73
C VAL A 292 -10.44 -14.23 0.93
N LEU A 293 -10.83 -15.45 0.58
CA LEU A 293 -12.09 -15.76 -0.11
C LEU A 293 -12.79 -16.91 0.61
N ASN A 294 -13.91 -16.63 1.26
CA ASN A 294 -14.76 -17.65 1.87
C ASN A 294 -15.95 -17.97 0.94
N LEU A 295 -16.02 -19.21 0.45
CA LEU A 295 -17.14 -19.75 -0.31
C LEU A 295 -17.78 -20.98 0.36
N ASP A 296 -17.65 -21.11 1.68
CA ASP A 296 -18.16 -22.26 2.43
C ASP A 296 -19.68 -22.42 2.27
N PHE A 297 -20.12 -23.67 2.22
CA PHE A 297 -21.49 -24.13 2.01
C PHE A 297 -22.05 -23.89 0.59
N CYS A 298 -21.20 -23.55 -0.39
CA CYS A 298 -21.63 -23.30 -1.77
C CYS A 298 -21.93 -24.60 -2.53
N VAL A 299 -23.14 -25.13 -2.33
CA VAL A 299 -23.58 -26.43 -2.90
C VAL A 299 -23.62 -26.46 -4.44
N GLU A 300 -23.80 -25.32 -5.11
CA GLU A 300 -23.84 -25.24 -6.58
C GLU A 300 -22.46 -24.99 -7.22
N LEU A 301 -21.38 -24.90 -6.42
CA LEU A 301 -20.04 -24.62 -6.91
C LEU A 301 -19.42 -25.83 -7.58
N SER A 302 -19.37 -25.83 -8.91
CA SER A 302 -18.70 -26.87 -9.69
C SER A 302 -17.20 -26.62 -9.84
N ASN A 303 -16.43 -27.68 -10.15
CA ASN A 303 -14.99 -27.60 -10.40
C ASN A 303 -14.63 -26.59 -11.52
N SER A 304 -15.44 -26.52 -12.59
CA SER A 304 -15.22 -25.58 -13.70
C SER A 304 -15.51 -24.13 -13.31
N ALA A 305 -16.55 -23.92 -12.51
CA ALA A 305 -16.88 -22.60 -11.95
C ALA A 305 -15.74 -22.09 -11.05
N LEU A 306 -15.27 -22.93 -10.12
CA LEU A 306 -14.18 -22.57 -9.22
C LEU A 306 -12.92 -22.19 -10.00
N ARG A 307 -12.56 -22.96 -11.03
CA ARG A 307 -11.39 -22.68 -11.88
C ARG A 307 -11.43 -21.28 -12.48
N GLU A 308 -12.57 -20.83 -12.99
CA GLU A 308 -12.69 -19.47 -13.55
C GLU A 308 -12.69 -18.38 -12.48
N ILE A 309 -13.23 -18.67 -11.29
CA ILE A 309 -13.27 -17.74 -10.14
C ILE A 309 -11.86 -17.48 -9.58
N ILE A 310 -11.01 -18.51 -9.45
CA ILE A 310 -9.69 -18.39 -8.83
C ILE A 310 -8.57 -18.02 -9.81
N LYS A 311 -8.78 -18.23 -11.12
CA LYS A 311 -7.82 -17.89 -12.17
C LYS A 311 -7.23 -16.46 -12.08
N PRO A 312 -7.98 -15.40 -11.75
CA PRO A 312 -7.42 -14.06 -11.58
C PRO A 312 -6.74 -13.81 -10.23
N LEU A 313 -6.82 -14.74 -9.27
CA LEU A 313 -6.46 -14.56 -7.86
C LEU A 313 -5.07 -15.15 -7.52
N GLY A 314 -4.01 -14.57 -8.06
CA GLY A 314 -2.65 -15.09 -7.86
C GLY A 314 -2.10 -14.96 -6.44
N ASP A 315 -2.59 -13.97 -5.68
CA ASP A 315 -2.10 -13.63 -4.33
C ASP A 315 -2.99 -14.20 -3.20
N LEU A 316 -3.88 -15.15 -3.53
CA LEU A 316 -4.80 -15.74 -2.57
C LEU A 316 -4.05 -16.53 -1.48
N ARG A 317 -4.38 -16.26 -0.21
CA ARG A 317 -3.75 -16.86 0.98
C ARG A 317 -4.70 -17.78 1.74
N ILE A 318 -5.97 -17.40 1.82
CA ILE A 318 -7.01 -18.14 2.56
C ILE A 318 -8.16 -18.42 1.60
N LEU A 319 -8.50 -19.70 1.46
CA LEU A 319 -9.61 -20.14 0.62
C LEU A 319 -10.48 -21.13 1.40
N GLY A 320 -11.72 -20.72 1.70
CA GLY A 320 -12.75 -21.56 2.31
C GLY A 320 -13.64 -22.19 1.24
N LEU A 321 -13.68 -23.52 1.20
CA LEU A 321 -14.55 -24.33 0.33
C LEU A 321 -15.20 -25.48 1.11
N ASP A 322 -15.39 -25.30 2.42
CA ASP A 322 -16.02 -26.33 3.25
C ASP A 322 -17.48 -26.56 2.81
N ASP A 323 -17.97 -27.79 2.87
CA ASP A 323 -19.32 -28.21 2.49
C ASP A 323 -19.70 -27.90 1.01
N CYS A 324 -18.71 -27.88 0.12
CA CYS A 324 -18.90 -27.74 -1.33
C CYS A 324 -18.93 -29.12 -2.02
N LEU A 325 -20.07 -29.80 -1.94
CA LEU A 325 -20.27 -31.20 -2.35
C LEU A 325 -19.92 -31.55 -3.81
N LEU A 326 -19.93 -30.56 -4.72
CA LEU A 326 -19.61 -30.78 -6.15
C LEU A 326 -18.12 -30.65 -6.47
N LEU A 327 -17.29 -30.34 -5.47
CA LEU A 327 -15.84 -30.24 -5.62
C LEU A 327 -15.15 -31.58 -5.39
N GLY A 328 -14.13 -31.84 -6.18
CA GLY A 328 -13.26 -33.01 -6.03
C GLY A 328 -11.85 -32.73 -6.54
N ASP A 329 -11.13 -33.76 -6.97
CA ASP A 329 -9.70 -33.61 -7.31
C ASP A 329 -9.39 -32.57 -8.40
N ALA A 330 -10.33 -32.34 -9.32
CA ALA A 330 -10.20 -31.33 -10.38
C ALA A 330 -10.22 -29.88 -9.83
N ALA A 331 -10.93 -29.64 -8.72
CA ALA A 331 -10.90 -28.34 -8.04
C ALA A 331 -9.52 -28.07 -7.44
N VAL A 332 -8.96 -29.06 -6.75
CA VAL A 332 -7.62 -28.95 -6.15
C VAL A 332 -6.56 -28.74 -7.24
N GLU A 333 -6.67 -29.43 -8.38
CA GLU A 333 -5.81 -29.19 -9.53
C GLU A 333 -5.90 -27.74 -10.05
N ALA A 334 -7.09 -27.14 -10.08
CA ALA A 334 -7.23 -25.73 -10.43
C ALA A 334 -6.60 -24.79 -9.39
N ILE A 335 -6.74 -25.12 -8.10
CA ILE A 335 -6.20 -24.34 -6.97
C ILE A 335 -4.67 -24.30 -7.02
N VAL A 336 -4.01 -25.47 -7.09
CA VAL A 336 -2.53 -25.53 -7.08
C VAL A 336 -1.90 -24.85 -8.30
N ASN A 337 -2.63 -24.80 -9.42
CA ASN A 337 -2.15 -24.14 -10.65
C ASN A 337 -2.35 -22.62 -10.64
N SER A 338 -3.34 -22.10 -9.90
CA SER A 338 -3.71 -20.68 -9.94
C SER A 338 -3.24 -19.90 -8.70
N CYS A 339 -3.15 -20.56 -7.55
CA CYS A 339 -2.94 -19.94 -6.24
C CYS A 339 -1.83 -20.67 -5.45
N PRO A 340 -0.54 -20.49 -5.78
CA PRO A 340 0.56 -21.22 -5.15
C PRO A 340 0.91 -20.73 -3.72
N PHE A 341 0.42 -19.57 -3.31
CA PHE A 341 0.74 -18.93 -2.03
C PHE A 341 -0.29 -19.16 -0.92
N ILE A 342 -1.16 -20.17 -1.08
CA ILE A 342 -2.16 -20.51 -0.08
C ILE A 342 -1.48 -20.93 1.24
N VAL A 343 -1.98 -20.35 2.32
CA VAL A 343 -1.59 -20.56 3.72
C VAL A 343 -2.66 -21.36 4.47
N GLU A 344 -3.94 -21.13 4.14
CA GLU A 344 -5.08 -21.79 4.78
C GLU A 344 -6.10 -22.25 3.73
N LEU A 345 -6.47 -23.53 3.79
CA LEU A 345 -7.36 -24.17 2.82
C LEU A 345 -8.42 -25.02 3.51
N GLY A 346 -9.69 -24.67 3.33
CA GLY A 346 -10.85 -25.45 3.77
C GLY A 346 -11.38 -26.34 2.65
N LEU A 347 -11.45 -27.65 2.87
CA LEU A 347 -11.97 -28.65 1.93
C LEU A 347 -12.83 -29.71 2.64
N SER A 348 -13.37 -29.39 3.81
CA SER A 348 -14.20 -30.31 4.59
C SER A 348 -15.47 -30.69 3.83
N SER A 349 -15.93 -31.94 3.99
CA SER A 349 -17.11 -32.48 3.31
C SER A 349 -17.05 -32.36 1.77
N THR A 350 -15.86 -32.48 1.16
CA THR A 350 -15.70 -32.49 -0.32
C THR A 350 -15.34 -33.87 -0.86
N HIS A 351 -15.54 -34.12 -2.16
CA HIS A 351 -15.24 -35.41 -2.81
C HIS A 351 -13.79 -35.52 -3.29
N ILE A 352 -12.85 -35.09 -2.43
CA ILE A 352 -11.41 -35.20 -2.68
C ILE A 352 -10.87 -36.58 -2.28
N ARG A 353 -9.79 -37.00 -2.94
CA ARG A 353 -9.07 -38.26 -2.69
C ARG A 353 -7.60 -37.99 -2.42
N ASP A 354 -6.84 -39.02 -2.08
CA ASP A 354 -5.39 -38.94 -1.86
C ASP A 354 -4.63 -38.22 -2.98
N LYS A 355 -5.08 -38.35 -4.25
CA LYS A 355 -4.52 -37.61 -5.40
C LYS A 355 -4.46 -36.10 -5.14
N SER A 356 -5.50 -35.53 -4.53
CA SER A 356 -5.55 -34.12 -4.16
C SER A 356 -4.48 -33.76 -3.13
N LEU A 357 -4.29 -34.62 -2.11
CA LEU A 357 -3.28 -34.39 -1.08
C LEU A 357 -1.86 -34.46 -1.63
N PHE A 358 -1.58 -35.36 -2.58
CA PHE A 358 -0.30 -35.38 -3.30
C PHE A 358 -0.04 -34.09 -4.09
N LEU A 359 -1.07 -33.54 -4.74
CA LEU A 359 -0.96 -32.28 -5.47
C LEU A 359 -0.70 -31.11 -4.52
N ILE A 360 -1.43 -31.04 -3.41
CA ILE A 360 -1.25 -30.01 -2.38
C ILE A 360 0.17 -30.09 -1.79
N ALA A 361 0.61 -31.29 -1.38
CA ALA A 361 1.94 -31.54 -0.84
C ALA A 361 3.07 -31.07 -1.77
N LYS A 362 2.90 -31.25 -3.08
CA LYS A 362 3.91 -30.91 -4.08
C LYS A 362 3.97 -29.42 -4.41
N HIS A 363 2.83 -28.73 -4.39
CA HIS A 363 2.70 -27.38 -4.95
C HIS A 363 2.49 -26.28 -3.91
N LEU A 364 1.92 -26.59 -2.73
CA LEU A 364 1.59 -25.60 -1.69
C LEU A 364 2.62 -25.62 -0.55
N ALA A 365 3.81 -25.08 -0.82
CA ALA A 365 4.91 -25.03 0.16
C ALA A 365 4.68 -24.06 1.34
N HIS A 366 3.69 -23.17 1.22
CA HIS A 366 3.36 -22.14 2.23
C HIS A 366 2.18 -22.53 3.13
N LEU A 367 1.60 -23.71 2.93
CA LEU A 367 0.42 -24.15 3.67
C LEU A 367 0.74 -24.32 5.17
N GLU A 368 -0.04 -23.66 6.01
CA GLU A 368 0.05 -23.72 7.47
C GLU A 368 -1.17 -24.40 8.11
N ARG A 369 -2.35 -24.27 7.50
CA ARG A 369 -3.61 -24.85 8.01
C ARG A 369 -4.39 -25.51 6.88
N ILE A 370 -4.94 -26.68 7.14
CA ILE A 370 -5.81 -27.38 6.21
C ILE A 370 -6.97 -28.06 6.95
N TYR A 371 -8.18 -27.92 6.43
CA TYR A 371 -9.37 -28.58 6.98
C TYR A 371 -9.86 -29.64 6.00
N LEU A 372 -9.88 -30.90 6.44
CA LEU A 372 -10.23 -32.09 5.67
C LEU A 372 -11.32 -32.92 6.37
N SER A 373 -12.08 -32.31 7.28
CA SER A 373 -13.09 -33.04 8.06
C SER A 373 -14.14 -33.66 7.17
N SER A 374 -14.67 -34.84 7.53
CA SER A 374 -15.70 -35.56 6.79
C SER A 374 -15.34 -35.83 5.32
N CYS A 375 -14.05 -35.97 5.00
CA CYS A 375 -13.60 -36.38 3.67
C CYS A 375 -13.49 -37.91 3.62
N ASP A 376 -14.52 -38.56 3.07
CA ASP A 376 -14.67 -40.03 3.14
C ASP A 376 -13.59 -40.83 2.41
N HIS A 377 -12.93 -40.25 1.40
CA HIS A 377 -12.04 -40.99 0.49
C HIS A 377 -10.55 -40.65 0.66
N ILE A 378 -10.20 -40.08 1.81
CA ILE A 378 -8.81 -39.79 2.19
C ILE A 378 -8.30 -40.92 3.06
N THR A 379 -7.11 -41.42 2.74
CA THR A 379 -6.42 -42.47 3.50
C THR A 379 -5.15 -41.95 4.16
N GLU A 380 -4.54 -42.77 5.01
CA GLU A 380 -3.25 -42.48 5.66
C GLU A 380 -2.13 -42.17 4.63
N VAL A 381 -2.20 -42.77 3.44
CA VAL A 381 -1.20 -42.56 2.37
C VAL A 381 -1.20 -41.10 1.92
N GLY A 382 -2.38 -40.51 1.73
CA GLY A 382 -2.52 -39.11 1.35
C GLY A 382 -2.06 -38.16 2.46
N ILE A 383 -2.37 -38.48 3.72
CA ILE A 383 -1.96 -37.66 4.88
C ILE A 383 -0.44 -37.70 5.07
N ARG A 384 0.20 -38.87 4.94
CA ARG A 384 1.66 -38.98 5.01
C ARG A 384 2.33 -38.12 3.93
N ALA A 385 1.81 -38.17 2.70
CA ALA A 385 2.30 -37.33 1.61
C ALA A 385 2.17 -35.82 1.92
N LEU A 386 1.05 -35.41 2.53
CA LEU A 386 0.81 -34.03 2.96
C LEU A 386 1.83 -33.56 4.01
N LEU A 387 2.09 -34.38 5.04
CA LEU A 387 3.06 -34.09 6.09
C LEU A 387 4.50 -34.05 5.55
N ASP A 388 4.81 -34.89 4.56
CA ASP A 388 6.11 -34.91 3.91
C ASP A 388 6.35 -33.68 3.02
N GLY A 389 5.34 -33.20 2.30
CA GLY A 389 5.46 -32.04 1.40
C GLY A 389 5.35 -30.69 2.09
N CYS A 390 4.37 -30.51 2.99
CA CYS A 390 4.06 -29.21 3.59
C CYS A 390 4.82 -28.98 4.91
N LYS A 391 6.10 -28.58 4.83
CA LYS A 391 6.96 -28.38 6.01
C LYS A 391 6.55 -27.25 6.97
N LYS A 392 5.64 -26.36 6.54
CA LYS A 392 5.13 -25.26 7.37
C LYS A 392 3.77 -25.56 8.01
N LEU A 393 3.24 -26.76 7.82
CA LEU A 393 1.94 -27.15 8.35
C LEU A 393 1.95 -27.13 9.88
N LYS A 394 1.04 -26.35 10.47
CA LYS A 394 0.88 -26.20 11.93
C LYS A 394 -0.40 -26.86 12.43
N TYR A 395 -1.42 -26.93 11.58
CA TYR A 395 -2.73 -27.48 11.92
C TYR A 395 -3.31 -28.24 10.73
N PHE A 396 -3.84 -29.43 10.99
CA PHE A 396 -4.67 -30.17 10.04
C PHE A 396 -5.85 -30.79 10.78
N ASP A 397 -7.01 -30.73 10.17
CA ASP A 397 -8.25 -31.31 10.71
C ASP A 397 -8.68 -32.49 9.85
N VAL A 398 -8.76 -33.68 10.45
CA VAL A 398 -9.16 -34.95 9.80
C VAL A 398 -10.27 -35.64 10.60
N ARG A 399 -11.06 -34.86 11.35
CA ARG A 399 -12.21 -35.40 12.08
C ARG A 399 -13.19 -36.03 11.10
N ASP A 400 -13.82 -37.11 11.53
CA ASP A 400 -14.83 -37.82 10.74
C ASP A 400 -14.34 -38.34 9.36
N CYS A 401 -13.02 -38.54 9.21
CA CYS A 401 -12.43 -39.29 8.09
C CYS A 401 -12.34 -40.77 8.45
N TYR A 402 -13.35 -41.56 8.06
CA TYR A 402 -13.49 -42.96 8.46
C TYR A 402 -12.48 -43.93 7.80
N ASP A 403 -11.91 -43.56 6.66
CA ASP A 403 -10.94 -44.37 5.90
C ASP A 403 -9.50 -44.23 6.42
N ILE A 404 -9.27 -43.44 7.47
CA ILE A 404 -7.98 -43.36 8.18
C ILE A 404 -7.95 -44.47 9.24
N VAL A 405 -7.53 -45.66 8.80
CA VAL A 405 -7.41 -46.84 9.66
C VAL A 405 -6.08 -46.79 10.40
N GLY A 406 -6.09 -46.35 11.66
CA GLY A 406 -4.84 -46.08 12.40
C GLY A 406 -4.01 -47.33 12.72
N GLU A 407 -2.75 -47.35 12.29
CA GLU A 407 -1.65 -47.91 13.06
C GLU A 407 -0.61 -46.81 13.33
N PHE A 408 -0.88 -45.97 14.32
CA PHE A 408 0.19 -45.20 14.95
C PHE A 408 1.01 -46.18 15.79
N HIS A 409 2.06 -46.77 15.22
CA HIS A 409 3.13 -47.36 16.03
C HIS A 409 3.74 -46.20 16.84
N GLN A 410 3.37 -46.12 18.13
CA GLN A 410 4.19 -45.39 19.08
C GLN A 410 5.60 -46.00 19.00
N PRO A 411 6.67 -45.20 18.95
CA PRO A 411 7.99 -45.72 19.26
C PRO A 411 7.89 -46.20 20.70
N VAL A 412 7.94 -47.51 20.90
CA VAL A 412 8.21 -48.07 22.22
C VAL A 412 9.64 -47.66 22.50
N ASP A 413 9.81 -46.58 23.27
CA ASP A 413 11.06 -46.31 23.95
C ASP A 413 11.31 -47.48 24.90
N SER A 414 12.09 -48.44 24.42
CA SER A 414 12.87 -49.33 25.25
C SER A 414 13.84 -48.45 26.05
N ASP A 415 13.58 -48.31 27.36
CA ASP A 415 14.58 -48.35 28.43
C ASP A 415 14.03 -47.66 29.69
N SER A 416 13.55 -48.45 30.66
CA SER A 416 13.99 -48.37 32.06
C SER A 416 13.28 -49.42 32.91
N ASP A 417 14.02 -50.50 33.12
CA ASP A 417 14.09 -51.37 34.28
C ASP A 417 13.37 -50.92 35.58
N GLU A 418 12.67 -51.90 36.15
CA GLU A 418 12.77 -52.37 37.55
C GLU A 418 12.13 -51.60 38.74
N TYR A 419 11.48 -52.44 39.59
CA TYR A 419 11.22 -52.33 41.04
C TYR A 419 10.04 -51.42 41.50
N ILE A 420 9.10 -51.80 42.38
CA ILE A 420 8.99 -52.81 43.46
C ILE A 420 7.49 -53.11 43.75
N ASP A 421 7.24 -54.34 44.21
CA ASP A 421 6.01 -54.91 44.82
C ASP A 421 5.50 -54.20 46.09
N GLU A 422 4.38 -54.73 46.63
CA GLU A 422 3.65 -54.45 47.90
C GLU A 422 2.42 -53.54 47.71
N ASP A 423 1.16 -53.94 47.93
CA ASP A 423 0.53 -55.14 48.54
C ASP A 423 -0.88 -55.35 47.91
#